data_AF-A0A8H5BXE9-F1
#
_entry.id   AF-A0A8H5BXE9-F1
#
_cell.length_a   1.000
_cell.length_b   1.000
_cell.length_c   1.000
_cell.angle_alpha   90.00
_cell.angle_beta   90.00
_cell.angle_gamma   90.00
#
_symmetry.space_group_name_H-M   'P 1'
#
loop_
_entity.id
_entity.type
_entity.pdbx_description
1 polymer ?
#
loop_
_entity_poly.entity_id
_entity_poly.type
_entity_poly.pdbx_seq_one_letter_code
_entity_poly.pdbx_strand_id
1 'polypeptide(L)'
;MTRRTLLVSGICLALSLLVSRRCMANMRIVKLENFWQRVFWSIRVHRSKTTFPRTLEDWRLDNEDDPNRQFEQGMDAWMFLQPFFASRGYTLYDKPDVFAVMEPRPEPALAPADLRTYPYARTIPPDSHSGVRNNYTMICDKSSLWGARDTLGRDVVIKIISNADKPTDEWVILQRLNSLELRQDSANRTIYVIEFITFDNLIAQHFGTYQMFSWDCAFDPPFTTVSELMEVTKAYLEALEFLHEHRIAHLDIRMHNCGMNMFAGREASRASTVMRKPEDVRYIMYDFGYSSMYPADTDISSISDTRYLGFTHAPTPEGPYNPFKADVSMMAGLLFGFVMHAVEAVPEIEPFFYRMMDLDEDTRLTASEAVSEFVQIYRGLTVAQLRTPVDSRWTNNIQTKHAPDFRALWQQMYGHLDDEDEQ
;
A
#
# COMPACT_ATOMS: atom_id res chain seq x y z
N MET A 1 -18.14 -67.38 1.40
CA MET A 1 -16.98 -66.59 0.90
C MET A 1 -15.76 -67.50 0.81
N THR A 2 -15.20 -67.68 -0.38
CA THR A 2 -14.05 -68.57 -0.61
C THR A 2 -12.76 -67.93 -0.08
N ARG A 3 -11.81 -68.74 0.41
CA ARG A 3 -10.48 -68.29 0.91
C ARG A 3 -9.76 -67.30 -0.03
N ARG A 4 -10.00 -67.39 -1.33
CA ARG A 4 -9.47 -66.45 -2.35
C ARG A 4 -10.03 -65.03 -2.21
N THR A 5 -11.31 -64.84 -1.87
CA THR A 5 -11.93 -63.52 -1.71
C THR A 5 -11.41 -62.77 -0.48
N LEU A 6 -11.15 -63.49 0.62
CA LEU A 6 -10.53 -62.94 1.83
C LEU A 6 -9.06 -62.55 1.60
N LEU A 7 -8.31 -63.35 0.83
CA LEU A 7 -6.92 -63.06 0.49
C LEU A 7 -6.80 -61.81 -0.41
N VAL A 8 -7.65 -61.69 -1.43
CA VAL A 8 -7.69 -60.52 -2.32
C VAL A 8 -8.13 -59.27 -1.56
N SER A 9 -9.13 -59.36 -0.68
CA SER A 9 -9.56 -58.23 0.16
C SER A 9 -8.46 -57.79 1.15
N GLY A 10 -7.73 -58.73 1.76
CA GLY A 10 -6.60 -58.44 2.65
C GLY A 10 -5.41 -57.80 1.92
N ILE A 11 -5.11 -58.27 0.69
CA ILE A 11 -4.05 -57.67 -0.16
C ILE A 11 -4.47 -56.27 -0.63
N CYS A 12 -5.72 -56.05 -1.03
CA CYS A 12 -6.23 -54.72 -1.36
C CYS A 12 -6.18 -53.78 -0.15
N LEU A 13 -6.58 -54.22 1.04
CA LEU A 13 -6.51 -53.41 2.26
C LEU A 13 -5.06 -53.08 2.64
N ALA A 14 -4.14 -54.05 2.54
CA ALA A 14 -2.73 -53.85 2.79
C ALA A 14 -2.07 -52.92 1.76
N LEU A 15 -2.42 -53.04 0.48
CA LEU A 15 -1.99 -52.13 -0.58
C LEU A 15 -2.59 -50.73 -0.38
N SER A 16 -3.86 -50.61 0.01
CA SER A 16 -4.48 -49.32 0.36
C SER A 16 -3.82 -48.68 1.58
N LEU A 17 -3.44 -49.46 2.59
CA LEU A 17 -2.70 -49.00 3.77
C LEU A 17 -1.24 -48.65 3.46
N LEU A 18 -0.58 -49.37 2.55
CA LEU A 18 0.77 -49.08 2.07
C LEU A 18 0.80 -47.85 1.16
N VAL A 19 -0.16 -47.73 0.24
CA VAL A 19 -0.36 -46.52 -0.58
C VAL A 19 -0.74 -45.35 0.31
N SER A 20 -1.63 -45.54 1.29
CA SER A 20 -1.97 -44.51 2.29
C SER A 20 -0.75 -44.10 3.13
N ARG A 21 0.05 -45.05 3.63
CA ARG A 21 1.32 -44.76 4.35
C ARG A 21 2.33 -44.04 3.46
N ARG A 22 2.47 -44.44 2.20
CA ARG A 22 3.44 -43.84 1.26
C ARG A 22 2.99 -42.47 0.77
N CYS A 23 1.69 -42.28 0.54
CA CYS A 23 1.06 -40.97 0.29
C CYS A 23 1.19 -40.05 1.50
N MET A 24 1.00 -40.57 2.72
CA MET A 24 1.17 -39.78 3.95
C MET A 24 2.64 -39.48 4.28
N ALA A 25 3.58 -40.37 3.93
CA ALA A 25 5.01 -40.18 4.20
C ALA A 25 5.63 -39.00 3.43
N ASN A 26 5.06 -38.65 2.27
CA ASN A 26 5.47 -37.49 1.47
C ASN A 26 4.45 -36.33 1.55
N MET A 27 3.45 -36.42 2.44
CA MET A 27 2.43 -35.39 2.59
C MET A 27 3.00 -34.20 3.36
N ARG A 28 3.03 -33.04 2.71
CA ARG A 28 3.42 -31.78 3.35
C ARG A 28 2.46 -31.46 4.51
N ILE A 29 3.04 -31.13 5.65
CA ILE A 29 2.29 -30.63 6.80
C ILE A 29 2.19 -29.12 6.70
N VAL A 30 0.98 -28.59 6.51
CA VAL A 30 0.70 -27.15 6.47
C VAL A 30 0.74 -26.62 7.90
N LYS A 31 1.56 -25.61 8.19
CA LYS A 31 1.68 -25.06 9.54
C LYS A 31 0.47 -24.18 9.89
N LEU A 32 -0.44 -24.72 10.69
CA LEU A 32 -1.55 -23.99 11.31
C LEU A 32 -1.66 -24.37 12.78
N GLU A 33 -2.09 -23.42 13.61
CA GLU A 33 -2.24 -23.61 15.06
C GLU A 33 -3.28 -24.67 15.39
N ASN A 34 -4.44 -24.61 14.73
CA ASN A 34 -5.52 -25.58 14.94
C ASN A 34 -5.19 -26.92 14.27
N PHE A 35 -5.21 -28.01 15.06
CA PHE A 35 -4.89 -29.36 14.60
C PHE A 35 -5.76 -29.84 13.43
N TRP A 36 -7.08 -29.61 13.49
CA TRP A 36 -7.98 -30.05 12.43
C TRP A 36 -7.80 -29.23 11.15
N GLN A 37 -7.57 -27.92 11.27
CA GLN A 37 -7.21 -27.09 10.13
C GLN A 37 -5.90 -27.57 9.50
N ARG A 38 -4.87 -27.87 10.31
CA ARG A 38 -3.59 -28.43 9.85
C ARG A 38 -3.81 -29.69 9.01
N VAL A 39 -4.55 -30.68 9.53
CA VAL A 39 -4.83 -31.93 8.81
C VAL A 39 -5.62 -31.66 7.52
N PHE A 40 -6.68 -30.87 7.59
CA PHE A 40 -7.53 -30.54 6.44
C PHE A 40 -6.73 -29.85 5.34
N TRP A 41 -5.97 -28.80 5.68
CA TRP A 41 -5.20 -28.03 4.72
C TRP A 41 -4.01 -28.81 4.16
N SER A 42 -3.36 -29.66 4.95
CA SER A 42 -2.36 -30.61 4.44
C SER A 42 -2.91 -31.52 3.35
N ILE A 43 -4.08 -32.12 3.58
CA ILE A 43 -4.73 -32.98 2.59
C ILE A 43 -5.15 -32.17 1.37
N ARG A 44 -5.71 -30.97 1.58
CA ARG A 44 -6.19 -30.08 0.51
C ARG A 44 -5.03 -29.63 -0.40
N VAL A 45 -3.92 -29.17 0.18
CA VAL A 45 -2.71 -28.78 -0.56
C VAL A 45 -2.10 -29.98 -1.27
N HIS A 46 -2.00 -31.13 -0.62
CA HIS A 46 -1.47 -32.35 -1.25
C HIS A 46 -2.32 -32.85 -2.43
N ARG A 47 -3.63 -32.62 -2.41
CA ARG A 47 -4.56 -32.97 -3.50
C ARG A 47 -4.71 -31.88 -4.55
N SER A 48 -4.12 -30.70 -4.35
CA SER A 48 -4.17 -29.62 -5.33
C SER A 48 -3.49 -30.07 -6.62
N LYS A 49 -4.10 -29.75 -7.77
CA LYS A 49 -3.52 -30.00 -9.09
C LYS A 49 -2.51 -28.92 -9.48
N THR A 50 -2.63 -27.74 -8.90
CA THR A 50 -1.73 -26.61 -9.11
C THR A 50 -0.71 -26.54 -7.96
N THR A 51 0.50 -26.11 -8.30
CA THR A 51 1.53 -25.81 -7.31
C THR A 51 1.10 -24.57 -6.53
N PHE A 52 0.85 -24.73 -5.23
CA PHE A 52 0.46 -23.62 -4.38
C PHE A 52 1.71 -22.79 -3.97
N PRO A 53 1.68 -21.44 -4.09
CA PRO A 53 2.74 -20.54 -3.63
C PRO A 53 3.09 -20.78 -2.16
N ARG A 54 4.38 -20.84 -1.82
CA ARG A 54 4.88 -21.28 -0.51
C ARG A 54 5.65 -20.21 0.22
N THR A 55 6.36 -19.38 -0.52
CA THR A 55 7.13 -18.26 0.01
C THR A 55 6.63 -16.98 -0.59
N LEU A 56 6.95 -15.85 0.04
CA LEU A 56 6.66 -14.52 -0.46
C LEU A 56 7.17 -14.32 -1.89
N GLU A 57 8.34 -14.89 -2.22
CA GLU A 57 8.93 -14.85 -3.56
C GLU A 57 8.04 -15.51 -4.61
N ASP A 58 7.34 -16.60 -4.27
CA ASP A 58 6.36 -17.23 -5.17
C ASP A 58 5.16 -16.31 -5.47
N TRP A 59 4.93 -15.28 -4.65
CA TRP A 59 3.91 -14.25 -4.87
C TRP A 59 4.46 -12.98 -5.53
N ARG A 60 5.80 -12.77 -5.51
CA ARG A 60 6.52 -11.60 -6.03
C ARG A 60 7.30 -11.97 -7.30
N LEU A 61 6.64 -12.56 -8.29
CA LEU A 61 7.25 -12.96 -9.57
C LEU A 61 7.40 -11.77 -10.53
N ASP A 62 7.81 -10.61 -10.04
CA ASP A 62 7.87 -9.33 -10.77
C ASP A 62 8.96 -9.32 -11.89
N ASN A 63 9.57 -10.48 -12.19
CA ASN A 63 10.66 -10.68 -13.15
C ASN A 63 10.36 -11.77 -14.21
N GLU A 64 9.11 -12.23 -14.37
CA GLU A 64 8.75 -13.15 -15.47
C GLU A 64 8.36 -12.37 -16.75
N ASP A 65 8.68 -12.93 -17.92
CA ASP A 65 8.40 -12.35 -19.25
C ASP A 65 6.88 -12.19 -19.57
N ASP A 66 5.98 -12.65 -18.70
CA ASP A 66 4.51 -12.60 -18.88
C ASP A 66 3.75 -12.22 -17.58
N PRO A 67 3.47 -10.93 -17.36
CA PRO A 67 2.77 -10.45 -16.16
C PRO A 67 1.32 -10.94 -16.05
N ASN A 68 0.67 -11.30 -17.15
CA ASN A 68 -0.69 -11.84 -17.10
C ASN A 68 -0.71 -13.21 -16.42
N ARG A 69 0.24 -14.06 -16.78
CA ARG A 69 0.38 -15.41 -16.23
C ARG A 69 0.69 -15.38 -14.73
N GLN A 70 1.50 -14.43 -14.26
CA GLN A 70 1.76 -14.24 -12.83
C GLN A 70 0.48 -13.91 -12.07
N PHE A 71 -0.28 -12.93 -12.58
CA PHE A 71 -1.52 -12.50 -11.96
C PHE A 71 -2.54 -13.66 -11.90
N GLU A 72 -2.64 -14.47 -12.96
CA GLU A 72 -3.48 -15.67 -12.99
C GLU A 72 -3.07 -16.71 -11.94
N GLN A 73 -1.77 -16.97 -11.76
CA GLN A 73 -1.27 -17.89 -10.73
C GLN A 73 -1.59 -17.39 -9.31
N GLY A 74 -1.41 -16.09 -9.06
CA GLY A 74 -1.79 -15.47 -7.79
C GLY A 74 -3.29 -15.57 -7.53
N MET A 75 -4.11 -15.33 -8.55
CA MET A 75 -5.56 -15.47 -8.50
C MET A 75 -5.98 -16.91 -8.13
N ASP A 76 -5.41 -17.92 -8.77
CA ASP A 76 -5.69 -19.33 -8.44
C ASP A 76 -5.35 -19.63 -6.97
N ALA A 77 -4.27 -19.06 -6.46
CA ALA A 77 -3.87 -19.21 -5.06
C ALA A 77 -4.85 -18.51 -4.10
N TRP A 78 -5.31 -17.30 -4.40
CA TRP A 78 -6.35 -16.60 -3.62
C TRP A 78 -7.67 -17.37 -3.61
N MET A 79 -8.10 -17.86 -4.77
CA MET A 79 -9.31 -18.67 -4.87
C MET A 79 -9.18 -20.00 -4.12
N PHE A 80 -8.00 -20.61 -4.15
CA PHE A 80 -7.71 -21.80 -3.35
C PHE A 80 -7.83 -21.54 -1.84
N LEU A 81 -7.35 -20.37 -1.38
CA LEU A 81 -7.41 -19.90 0.01
C LEU A 81 -8.76 -19.36 0.44
N GLN A 82 -9.73 -19.16 -0.46
CA GLN A 82 -11.02 -18.58 -0.13
C GLN A 82 -11.70 -19.24 1.11
N PRO A 83 -11.75 -20.58 1.27
CA PRO A 83 -12.33 -21.18 2.48
C PRO A 83 -11.56 -20.91 3.77
N PHE A 84 -10.25 -20.65 3.68
CA PHE A 84 -9.41 -20.30 4.82
C PHE A 84 -9.80 -18.93 5.39
N PHE A 85 -9.91 -17.95 4.50
CA PHE A 85 -10.33 -16.58 4.85
C PHE A 85 -11.79 -16.53 5.28
N ALA A 86 -12.68 -17.29 4.63
CA ALA A 86 -14.06 -17.41 5.06
C ALA A 86 -14.18 -17.93 6.49
N SER A 87 -13.35 -18.90 6.90
CA SER A 87 -13.32 -19.41 8.28
C SER A 87 -12.83 -18.40 9.32
N ARG A 88 -12.27 -17.26 8.87
CA ARG A 88 -11.83 -16.11 9.69
C ARG A 88 -12.75 -14.90 9.55
N GLY A 89 -13.89 -15.05 8.88
CA GLY A 89 -14.87 -13.99 8.73
C GLY A 89 -14.63 -13.06 7.55
N TYR A 90 -13.79 -13.45 6.59
CA TYR A 90 -13.50 -12.67 5.39
C TYR A 90 -14.09 -13.31 4.14
N THR A 91 -14.87 -12.53 3.42
CA THR A 91 -15.38 -12.88 2.09
C THR A 91 -14.52 -12.17 1.05
N LEU A 92 -13.68 -12.94 0.35
CA LEU A 92 -12.86 -12.40 -0.73
C LEU A 92 -13.73 -11.83 -1.86
N TYR A 93 -13.25 -10.76 -2.49
CA TYR A 93 -13.84 -10.15 -3.67
C TYR A 93 -13.87 -11.15 -4.83
N ASP A 94 -14.87 -11.01 -5.69
CA ASP A 94 -14.97 -11.76 -6.94
C ASP A 94 -14.03 -11.19 -8.00
N LYS A 95 -13.62 -12.07 -8.91
CA LYS A 95 -12.77 -11.73 -10.04
C LYS A 95 -13.60 -11.75 -11.32
N PRO A 96 -14.00 -10.59 -11.87
CA PRO A 96 -14.58 -10.53 -13.21
C PRO A 96 -13.54 -10.91 -14.27
N ASP A 97 -14.00 -11.16 -15.50
CA ASP A 97 -13.15 -11.45 -16.67
C ASP A 97 -12.48 -10.17 -17.24
N VAL A 98 -11.82 -9.43 -16.35
CA VAL A 98 -11.08 -8.19 -16.65
C VAL A 98 -9.77 -8.22 -15.86
N PHE A 99 -8.64 -8.01 -16.54
CA PHE A 99 -7.32 -8.04 -15.92
C PHE A 99 -7.20 -7.04 -14.75
N ALA A 100 -6.51 -7.42 -13.67
CA ALA A 100 -6.27 -6.61 -12.46
C ALA A 100 -7.51 -6.11 -11.70
N VAL A 101 -8.73 -6.49 -12.11
CA VAL A 101 -9.99 -6.00 -11.52
C VAL A 101 -10.53 -6.99 -10.50
N MET A 102 -11.00 -6.52 -9.35
CA MET A 102 -11.73 -7.31 -8.34
C MET A 102 -12.95 -6.56 -7.84
N GLU A 103 -14.05 -7.25 -7.60
CA GLU A 103 -15.33 -6.64 -7.22
C GLU A 103 -15.86 -7.20 -5.90
N PRO A 104 -16.38 -6.35 -4.99
CA PRO A 104 -16.98 -6.82 -3.76
C PRO A 104 -18.21 -7.68 -4.06
N ARG A 105 -18.33 -8.78 -3.32
CA ARG A 105 -19.53 -9.61 -3.39
C ARG A 105 -20.75 -8.86 -2.85
N PRO A 106 -21.97 -9.21 -3.31
CA PRO A 106 -23.20 -8.67 -2.73
C PRO A 106 -23.34 -8.97 -1.23
N GLU A 107 -22.85 -10.14 -0.81
CA GLU A 107 -22.89 -10.58 0.58
C GLU A 107 -21.46 -10.84 1.11
N PRO A 108 -21.10 -10.32 2.30
CA PRO A 108 -21.93 -9.48 3.17
C PRO A 108 -22.25 -8.10 2.54
N ALA A 109 -23.42 -7.55 2.86
CA ALA A 109 -23.78 -6.19 2.46
C ALA A 109 -22.75 -5.16 3.01
N LEU A 110 -22.59 -4.04 2.31
CA LEU A 110 -21.71 -2.96 2.75
C LEU A 110 -22.16 -2.43 4.12
N ALA A 111 -21.20 -2.24 5.02
CA ALA A 111 -21.44 -1.73 6.37
C ALA A 111 -22.10 -0.34 6.35
N PRO A 112 -22.94 -0.01 7.35
CA PRO A 112 -23.43 1.35 7.55
C PRO A 112 -22.27 2.33 7.85
N ALA A 113 -22.51 3.63 7.66
CA ALA A 113 -21.45 4.65 7.69
C ALA A 113 -20.74 4.79 9.04
N ASP A 114 -21.45 4.53 10.15
CA ASP A 114 -20.93 4.53 11.52
C ASP A 114 -19.92 3.41 11.79
N LEU A 115 -19.97 2.33 11.02
CA LEU A 115 -18.98 1.24 11.05
C LEU A 115 -17.86 1.42 10.01
N ARG A 116 -17.94 2.46 9.18
CA ARG A 116 -16.95 2.82 8.14
C ARG A 116 -16.19 4.09 8.52
N THR A 117 -15.76 4.13 9.77
CA THR A 117 -14.87 5.14 10.32
C THR A 117 -13.44 4.62 10.36
N TYR A 118 -12.46 5.51 10.48
CA TYR A 118 -11.06 5.15 10.65
C TYR A 118 -10.91 4.02 11.69
N PRO A 119 -10.18 2.93 11.39
CA PRO A 119 -9.23 2.76 10.27
C PRO A 119 -9.84 2.30 8.93
N TYR A 120 -11.16 2.20 8.80
CA TYR A 120 -11.83 1.85 7.55
C TYR A 120 -12.15 3.12 6.73
N ALA A 121 -12.13 3.02 5.41
CA ALA A 121 -12.45 4.16 4.56
C ALA A 121 -13.92 4.56 4.65
N ARG A 122 -14.11 5.87 4.54
CA ARG A 122 -15.41 6.47 4.25
C ARG A 122 -15.74 6.25 2.78
N THR A 123 -17.00 5.99 2.44
CA THR A 123 -17.40 5.92 1.03
C THR A 123 -18.09 7.18 0.58
N ILE A 124 -17.96 7.50 -0.70
CA ILE A 124 -18.77 8.54 -1.33
C ILE A 124 -20.17 7.95 -1.55
N PRO A 125 -21.24 8.58 -1.02
CA PRO A 125 -22.59 8.21 -1.42
C PRO A 125 -22.69 8.31 -2.95
N PRO A 126 -23.28 7.34 -3.66
CA PRO A 126 -23.47 7.46 -5.10
C PRO A 126 -24.22 8.75 -5.38
N ASP A 127 -23.55 9.72 -6.01
CA ASP A 127 -24.14 11.02 -6.26
C ASP A 127 -25.21 10.84 -7.34
N SER A 128 -26.47 11.13 -7.02
CA SER A 128 -27.61 10.93 -7.92
C SER A 128 -27.54 11.75 -9.21
N HIS A 129 -26.55 12.64 -9.33
CA HIS A 129 -26.39 13.59 -10.43
C HIS A 129 -25.40 13.14 -11.50
N SER A 130 -24.51 12.19 -11.25
CA SER A 130 -23.46 11.82 -12.21
C SER A 130 -23.84 10.66 -13.14
N GLY A 131 -24.84 9.84 -12.77
CA GLY A 131 -25.18 8.62 -13.51
C GLY A 131 -24.04 7.59 -13.54
N VAL A 132 -22.92 7.85 -12.85
CA VAL A 132 -21.76 6.99 -12.77
C VAL A 132 -22.06 5.90 -11.75
N ARG A 133 -22.07 4.63 -12.18
CA ARG A 133 -22.11 3.52 -11.23
C ARG A 133 -20.88 3.63 -10.33
N ASN A 134 -21.10 3.79 -9.03
CA ASN A 134 -20.07 3.66 -8.01
C ASN A 134 -19.73 2.17 -7.88
N ASN A 135 -19.03 1.63 -8.88
CA ASN A 135 -18.47 0.30 -8.78
C ASN A 135 -17.27 0.42 -7.85
N TYR A 136 -17.42 -0.08 -6.63
CA TYR A 136 -16.39 -0.22 -5.60
C TYR A 136 -15.35 -1.27 -6.01
N THR A 137 -14.86 -1.16 -7.24
CA THR A 137 -13.95 -2.08 -7.89
C THR A 137 -12.54 -1.80 -7.42
N MET A 138 -11.80 -2.87 -7.10
CA MET A 138 -10.37 -2.80 -6.92
C MET A 138 -9.65 -2.99 -8.25
N ILE A 139 -8.65 -2.17 -8.53
CA ILE A 139 -7.67 -2.39 -9.60
C ILE A 139 -6.31 -2.61 -8.94
N CYS A 140 -5.75 -3.81 -9.08
CA CYS A 140 -4.45 -4.16 -8.56
C CYS A 140 -3.84 -5.27 -9.43
N ASP A 141 -2.64 -5.04 -9.95
CA ASP A 141 -1.85 -5.99 -10.73
C ASP A 141 -0.89 -6.84 -9.87
N LYS A 142 -0.81 -6.54 -8.57
CA LYS A 142 0.02 -7.31 -7.63
C LYS A 142 -0.70 -8.59 -7.21
N SER A 143 -0.15 -9.74 -7.60
CA SER A 143 -0.62 -11.08 -7.22
C SER A 143 -0.68 -11.31 -5.70
N SER A 144 0.11 -10.57 -4.92
CA SER A 144 0.20 -10.68 -3.46
C SER A 144 -0.89 -9.91 -2.70
N LEU A 145 -1.79 -9.20 -3.38
CA LEU A 145 -2.85 -8.39 -2.79
C LEU A 145 -4.23 -8.85 -3.24
N TRP A 146 -5.20 -8.88 -2.31
CA TRP A 146 -6.59 -9.18 -2.63
C TRP A 146 -7.57 -8.43 -1.73
N GLY A 147 -8.73 -8.08 -2.30
CA GLY A 147 -9.79 -7.38 -1.61
C GLY A 147 -10.70 -8.36 -0.90
N ALA A 148 -11.22 -7.98 0.27
CA ALA A 148 -12.20 -8.77 0.98
C ALA A 148 -13.17 -7.88 1.74
N ARG A 149 -14.24 -8.49 2.25
CA ARG A 149 -15.20 -7.87 3.15
C ARG A 149 -15.36 -8.72 4.39
N ASP A 150 -15.34 -8.09 5.56
CA ASP A 150 -15.54 -8.79 6.83
C ASP A 150 -17.02 -9.08 7.13
N THR A 151 -17.27 -9.83 8.21
CA THR A 151 -18.64 -10.19 8.65
C THR A 151 -19.54 -9.01 9.00
N LEU A 152 -18.99 -7.82 9.26
CA LEU A 152 -19.76 -6.60 9.54
C LEU A 152 -20.01 -5.77 8.29
N GLY A 153 -19.53 -6.21 7.13
CA GLY A 153 -19.69 -5.51 5.86
C GLY A 153 -18.61 -4.47 5.58
N ARG A 154 -17.51 -4.46 6.34
CA ARG A 154 -16.42 -3.49 6.15
C ARG A 154 -15.44 -4.04 5.14
N ASP A 155 -15.11 -3.22 4.15
CA ASP A 155 -14.15 -3.58 3.11
C ASP A 155 -12.72 -3.49 3.66
N VAL A 156 -11.86 -4.40 3.19
CA VAL A 156 -10.48 -4.59 3.66
C VAL A 156 -9.58 -5.08 2.53
N VAL A 157 -8.26 -4.92 2.71
CA VAL A 157 -7.25 -5.54 1.85
C VAL A 157 -6.48 -6.58 2.63
N ILE A 158 -6.08 -7.65 1.93
CA ILE A 158 -5.16 -8.66 2.43
C ILE A 158 -3.91 -8.64 1.54
N LYS A 159 -2.73 -8.38 2.11
CA LYS A 159 -1.42 -8.41 1.42
C LYS A 159 -0.54 -9.50 2.01
N ILE A 160 0.05 -10.36 1.17
CA ILE A 160 1.12 -11.28 1.61
C ILE A 160 2.41 -10.49 1.72
N ILE A 161 2.98 -10.40 2.93
CA ILE A 161 4.11 -9.49 3.22
C ILE A 161 5.38 -10.19 3.69
N SER A 162 5.30 -11.45 4.14
CA SER A 162 6.44 -12.12 4.78
C SER A 162 6.38 -13.62 4.78
N ASN A 163 7.55 -14.23 4.99
CA ASN A 163 7.69 -15.61 5.40
C ASN A 163 7.82 -15.69 6.93
N ALA A 164 7.17 -16.65 7.57
CA ALA A 164 7.24 -16.81 9.03
C ALA A 164 8.61 -17.28 9.52
N ASP A 165 9.33 -18.07 8.71
CA ASP A 165 10.69 -18.54 9.00
C ASP A 165 11.79 -17.57 8.55
N LYS A 166 11.46 -16.64 7.65
CA LYS A 166 12.35 -15.58 7.17
C LYS A 166 11.60 -14.24 7.13
N PRO A 167 11.46 -13.59 8.31
CA PRO A 167 10.85 -12.27 8.45
C PRO A 167 11.43 -11.24 7.48
N THR A 168 10.55 -10.45 6.87
CA THR A 168 10.89 -9.29 6.04
C THR A 168 10.89 -8.01 6.89
N ASP A 169 11.65 -7.01 6.47
CA ASP A 169 11.66 -5.69 7.11
C ASP A 169 10.26 -5.08 7.12
N GLU A 170 9.51 -5.20 6.01
CA GLU A 170 8.11 -4.76 5.92
C GLU A 170 7.26 -5.31 7.07
N TRP A 171 7.36 -6.60 7.39
CA TRP A 171 6.59 -7.18 8.49
C TRP A 171 7.04 -6.68 9.86
N VAL A 172 8.33 -6.59 10.10
CA VAL A 172 8.86 -6.12 11.39
C VAL A 172 8.50 -4.64 11.62
N ILE A 173 8.63 -3.81 10.58
CA ILE A 173 8.22 -2.39 10.59
C ILE A 173 6.73 -2.28 10.90
N LEU A 174 5.89 -3.03 10.19
CA LEU A 174 4.45 -3.01 10.41
C LEU A 174 4.07 -3.47 11.82
N GLN A 175 4.74 -4.47 12.38
CA GLN A 175 4.52 -4.87 13.78
C GLN A 175 4.82 -3.73 14.75
N ARG A 176 5.94 -3.02 14.55
CA ARG A 176 6.34 -1.89 15.39
C ARG A 176 5.35 -0.74 15.29
N LEU A 177 5.05 -0.29 14.07
CA LEU A 177 4.10 0.80 13.78
C LEU A 177 2.67 0.48 14.24
N ASN A 178 2.34 -0.81 14.40
CA ASN A 178 1.04 -1.29 14.90
C ASN A 178 1.06 -1.72 16.37
N SER A 179 2.16 -1.49 17.09
CA SER A 179 2.17 -1.68 18.54
C SER A 179 1.14 -0.77 19.21
N LEU A 180 0.63 -1.18 20.38
CA LEU A 180 -0.37 -0.41 21.12
C LEU A 180 0.08 1.02 21.39
N GLU A 181 1.36 1.20 21.72
CA GLU A 181 1.98 2.50 22.00
C GLU A 181 1.97 3.40 20.76
N LEU A 182 2.56 2.95 19.64
CA LEU A 182 2.63 3.77 18.43
C LEU A 182 1.27 3.98 17.77
N ARG A 183 0.30 3.10 17.99
CA ARG A 183 -1.06 3.28 17.48
C ARG A 183 -1.87 4.34 18.22
N GLN A 184 -1.53 4.60 19.48
CA GLN A 184 -2.15 5.66 20.27
C GLN A 184 -1.53 7.02 19.99
N ASP A 185 -0.35 7.06 19.37
CA ASP A 185 0.28 8.29 18.95
C ASP A 185 -0.45 8.91 17.75
N SER A 186 -0.97 10.11 17.94
CA SER A 186 -1.65 10.88 16.89
C SER A 186 -0.75 11.29 15.73
N ALA A 187 0.58 11.31 15.92
CA ALA A 187 1.55 11.58 14.87
C ALA A 187 1.73 10.37 13.92
N ASN A 188 1.36 9.16 14.35
CA ASN A 188 1.46 7.96 13.54
C ASN A 188 0.41 7.93 12.42
N ARG A 189 0.80 8.45 11.27
CA ARG A 189 0.00 8.46 10.04
C ARG A 189 0.35 7.29 9.12
N THR A 190 0.65 6.12 9.67
CA THR A 190 0.94 4.92 8.88
C THR A 190 -0.24 3.95 8.84
N ILE A 191 -0.27 3.12 7.80
CA ILE A 191 -1.34 2.13 7.55
C ILE A 191 -1.71 1.32 8.78
N TYR A 192 -3.00 1.32 9.13
CA TYR A 192 -3.52 0.56 10.27
C TYR A 192 -3.73 -0.91 9.92
N VAL A 193 -2.94 -1.80 10.54
CA VAL A 193 -3.11 -3.25 10.47
C VAL A 193 -4.13 -3.69 11.50
N ILE A 194 -5.23 -4.23 11.00
CA ILE A 194 -6.30 -4.82 11.81
C ILE A 194 -5.79 -6.12 12.44
N GLU A 195 -5.14 -6.97 11.65
CA GLU A 195 -4.51 -8.20 12.16
C GLU A 195 -3.42 -8.74 11.20
N PHE A 196 -2.59 -9.64 11.72
CA PHE A 196 -1.69 -10.46 10.92
C PHE A 196 -2.19 -11.90 10.90
N ILE A 197 -2.40 -12.46 9.70
CA ILE A 197 -2.93 -13.81 9.51
C ILE A 197 -1.81 -14.70 8.96
N THR A 198 -1.51 -15.79 9.67
CA THR A 198 -0.53 -16.78 9.19
C THR A 198 -1.22 -17.95 8.50
N PHE A 199 -0.77 -18.28 7.29
CA PHE A 199 -1.11 -19.51 6.58
C PHE A 199 0.16 -20.25 6.19
N ASP A 200 0.39 -21.41 6.80
CA ASP A 200 1.61 -22.17 6.61
C ASP A 200 2.88 -21.36 6.95
N ASN A 201 3.65 -20.97 5.94
CA ASN A 201 4.83 -20.14 6.08
C ASN A 201 4.58 -18.68 5.68
N LEU A 202 3.37 -18.33 5.25
CA LEU A 202 3.06 -16.99 4.74
C LEU A 202 2.42 -16.15 5.85
N ILE A 203 2.81 -14.89 5.92
CA ILE A 203 2.20 -13.87 6.77
C ILE A 203 1.46 -12.89 5.87
N ALA A 204 0.16 -12.80 6.08
CA ALA A 204 -0.71 -11.84 5.45
C ALA A 204 -1.03 -10.69 6.41
N GLN A 205 -0.88 -9.46 5.95
CA GLN A 205 -1.37 -8.27 6.62
C GLN A 205 -2.81 -8.01 6.22
N HIS A 206 -3.62 -7.62 7.18
CA HIS A 206 -4.99 -7.22 6.97
C HIS A 206 -5.18 -5.76 7.41
N PHE A 207 -5.73 -4.90 6.56
CA PHE A 207 -5.94 -3.49 6.88
C PHE A 207 -7.23 -2.92 6.27
N GLY A 208 -7.76 -1.89 6.93
CA GLY A 208 -8.97 -1.19 6.48
C GLY A 208 -8.73 -0.56 5.12
N THR A 209 -9.76 -0.50 4.28
CA THR A 209 -9.60 0.16 3.00
C THR A 209 -9.18 1.61 3.21
N TYR A 210 -8.07 2.01 2.63
CA TYR A 210 -7.84 3.41 2.28
C TYR A 210 -8.07 3.50 0.77
N GLN A 211 -7.89 4.66 0.15
CA GLN A 211 -7.92 4.75 -1.30
C GLN A 211 -6.66 4.08 -1.88
N MET A 212 -6.66 2.75 -1.80
CA MET A 212 -5.68 1.78 -2.29
C MET A 212 -6.24 1.00 -3.49
N PHE A 213 -7.54 1.14 -3.74
CA PHE A 213 -8.31 0.25 -4.62
C PHE A 213 -8.43 0.74 -6.05
N SER A 214 -7.89 1.90 -6.33
CA SER A 214 -7.48 2.27 -7.67
C SER A 214 -6.11 2.91 -7.52
N TRP A 215 -5.37 3.03 -8.62
CA TRP A 215 -4.08 3.73 -8.73
C TRP A 215 -4.10 5.21 -8.28
N ASP A 216 -5.14 5.64 -7.58
CA ASP A 216 -5.65 7.00 -7.45
C ASP A 216 -5.81 7.37 -5.96
N CYS A 217 -4.72 7.18 -5.22
CA CYS A 217 -4.05 8.04 -4.23
C CYS A 217 -4.80 9.20 -3.55
N ALA A 218 -4.23 9.69 -2.45
CA ALA A 218 -4.64 10.92 -1.78
C ALA A 218 -4.58 12.20 -2.64
N PHE A 219 -4.05 12.15 -3.85
CA PHE A 219 -3.86 13.28 -4.76
C PHE A 219 -4.82 13.27 -5.96
N ASP A 220 -5.67 12.25 -6.09
CA ASP A 220 -6.58 12.11 -7.23
C ASP A 220 -7.84 12.98 -7.13
N PRO A 221 -8.53 13.03 -5.98
CA PRO A 221 -9.58 14.02 -5.76
C PRO A 221 -9.02 15.43 -5.92
N PRO A 222 -9.69 16.33 -6.66
CA PRO A 222 -9.21 17.69 -6.83
C PRO A 222 -9.11 18.42 -5.49
N PHE A 223 -8.00 19.11 -5.29
CA PHE A 223 -7.85 20.21 -4.36
C PHE A 223 -8.59 21.43 -4.90
N THR A 224 -9.28 22.12 -4.02
CA THR A 224 -10.14 23.27 -4.32
C THR A 224 -9.68 24.55 -3.65
N THR A 225 -8.89 24.44 -2.57
CA THR A 225 -8.34 25.60 -1.85
C THR A 225 -6.88 25.40 -1.47
N VAL A 226 -6.16 26.50 -1.26
CA VAL A 226 -4.80 26.49 -0.68
C VAL A 226 -4.78 25.76 0.67
N SER A 227 -5.82 25.91 1.50
CA SER A 227 -5.91 25.20 2.78
C SER A 227 -5.79 23.69 2.62
N GLU A 228 -6.42 23.09 1.60
CA GLU A 228 -6.36 21.64 1.38
C GLU A 228 -4.95 21.18 0.96
N LEU A 229 -4.25 21.99 0.15
CA LEU A 229 -2.86 21.75 -0.24
C LEU A 229 -1.90 21.85 0.96
N MET A 230 -2.16 22.81 1.86
CA MET A 230 -1.33 22.97 3.07
C MET A 230 -1.56 21.84 4.06
N GLU A 231 -2.80 21.39 4.26
CA GLU A 231 -3.12 20.27 5.15
C GLU A 231 -2.53 18.94 4.66
N VAL A 232 -2.58 18.65 3.36
CA VAL A 232 -1.98 17.42 2.81
C VAL A 232 -0.45 17.45 2.92
N THR A 233 0.18 18.60 2.64
CA THR A 233 1.63 18.79 2.79
C THR A 233 2.04 18.56 4.23
N LYS A 234 1.37 19.23 5.18
CA LYS A 234 1.60 19.07 6.60
C LYS A 234 1.51 17.61 7.03
N ALA A 235 0.44 16.92 6.63
CA ALA A 235 0.19 15.55 7.06
C ALA A 235 1.28 14.58 6.59
N TYR A 236 1.77 14.72 5.35
CA TYR A 236 2.83 13.85 4.84
C TYR A 236 4.23 14.19 5.37
N LEU A 237 4.53 15.47 5.62
CA LEU A 237 5.77 15.86 6.30
C LEU A 237 5.80 15.34 7.74
N GLU A 238 4.71 15.49 8.48
CA GLU A 238 4.61 14.94 9.85
C GLU A 238 4.66 13.41 9.87
N ALA A 239 4.08 12.74 8.85
CA ALA A 239 4.22 11.29 8.71
C ALA A 239 5.67 10.87 8.47
N LEU A 240 6.41 11.64 7.66
CA LEU A 240 7.81 11.38 7.36
C LEU A 240 8.71 11.62 8.57
N GLU A 241 8.52 12.74 9.29
CA GLU A 241 9.20 13.02 10.55
C GLU A 241 8.98 11.89 11.55
N PHE A 242 7.73 11.46 11.73
CA PHE A 242 7.39 10.34 12.62
C PHE A 242 8.15 9.06 12.26
N LEU A 243 8.25 8.70 10.97
CA LEU A 243 9.03 7.53 10.54
C LEU A 243 10.52 7.68 10.88
N HIS A 244 11.09 8.86 10.62
CA HIS A 244 12.52 9.14 10.85
C HIS A 244 12.87 9.17 12.34
N GLU A 245 12.00 9.72 13.18
CA GLU A 245 12.10 9.65 14.64
C GLU A 245 12.12 8.20 15.13
N HIS A 246 11.37 7.31 14.48
CA HIS A 246 11.35 5.88 14.76
C HIS A 246 12.42 5.08 14.03
N ARG A 247 13.37 5.75 13.36
CA ARG A 247 14.50 5.12 12.64
C ARG A 247 14.04 4.23 11.49
N ILE A 248 12.99 4.65 10.79
CA ILE A 248 12.47 3.99 9.61
C ILE A 248 12.64 4.93 8.42
N ALA A 249 13.38 4.48 7.41
CA ALA A 249 13.42 5.12 6.09
C ALA A 249 12.42 4.39 5.18
N HIS A 250 11.50 5.12 4.54
CA HIS A 250 10.43 4.54 3.74
C HIS A 250 10.94 4.01 2.41
N LEU A 251 11.77 4.80 1.72
CA LEU A 251 12.52 4.43 0.52
C LEU A 251 11.68 4.12 -0.74
N ASP A 252 10.38 4.45 -0.68
CA ASP A 252 9.46 4.28 -1.80
C ASP A 252 8.33 5.33 -1.74
N ILE A 253 8.73 6.59 -1.58
CA ILE A 253 7.79 7.71 -1.52
C ILE A 253 7.23 7.95 -2.92
N ARG A 254 6.01 7.49 -3.14
CA ARG A 254 5.28 7.63 -4.41
C ARG A 254 3.83 7.97 -4.16
N MET A 255 3.17 8.56 -5.14
CA MET A 255 1.76 8.92 -5.06
C MET A 255 0.89 7.73 -4.60
N HIS A 256 1.11 6.54 -5.16
CA HIS A 256 0.33 5.33 -4.85
C HIS A 256 0.63 4.71 -3.49
N ASN A 257 1.62 5.23 -2.74
CA ASN A 257 1.92 4.87 -1.35
C ASN A 257 1.40 5.94 -0.36
N CYS A 258 0.70 6.96 -0.87
CA CYS A 258 0.09 8.05 -0.12
C CYS A 258 -1.44 7.93 -0.16
N GLY A 259 -2.01 7.45 0.94
CA GLY A 259 -3.44 7.18 1.09
C GLY A 259 -4.25 8.28 1.72
N MET A 260 -5.56 8.23 1.46
CA MET A 260 -6.59 8.98 2.17
C MET A 260 -7.67 8.01 2.66
N ASN A 261 -8.31 8.29 3.80
CA ASN A 261 -9.37 7.46 4.40
C ASN A 261 -10.71 7.49 3.64
N MET A 262 -10.67 7.22 2.34
CA MET A 262 -11.81 7.23 1.44
C MET A 262 -11.78 6.02 0.50
N PHE A 263 -12.97 5.56 0.10
CA PHE A 263 -13.15 4.51 -0.88
C PHE A 263 -14.25 4.91 -1.87
N ALA A 264 -13.85 5.05 -3.13
CA ALA A 264 -14.67 5.50 -4.23
C ALA A 264 -14.20 4.89 -5.54
N GLY A 265 -15.10 4.73 -6.51
CA GLY A 265 -14.68 4.49 -7.89
C GLY A 265 -13.90 5.71 -8.41
N ARG A 266 -12.91 5.47 -9.29
CA ARG A 266 -12.01 6.50 -9.83
C ARG A 266 -12.72 7.74 -10.36
N GLU A 267 -13.75 7.56 -11.19
CA GLU A 267 -14.50 8.68 -11.77
C GLU A 267 -15.25 9.49 -10.70
N ALA A 268 -15.84 8.81 -9.71
CA ALA A 268 -16.53 9.48 -8.60
C ALA A 268 -15.54 10.24 -7.69
N SER A 269 -14.35 9.68 -7.47
CA SER A 269 -13.25 10.31 -6.75
C SER A 269 -12.83 11.63 -7.40
N ARG A 270 -12.57 11.60 -8.70
CA ARG A 270 -12.12 12.77 -9.50
C ARG A 270 -13.17 13.85 -9.65
N ALA A 271 -14.45 13.47 -9.63
CA ALA A 271 -15.55 14.42 -9.71
C ALA A 271 -15.85 15.13 -8.38
N SER A 272 -15.34 14.61 -7.26
CA SER A 272 -15.78 15.05 -5.94
C SER A 272 -14.88 16.12 -5.32
N THR A 273 -15.50 17.21 -4.85
CA THR A 273 -14.82 18.34 -4.17
C THR A 273 -15.04 18.38 -2.67
N VAL A 274 -15.89 17.51 -2.10
CA VAL A 274 -16.30 17.59 -0.68
C VAL A 274 -15.51 16.65 0.24
N MET A 275 -14.35 16.20 -0.23
CA MET A 275 -13.66 15.02 0.31
C MET A 275 -12.63 15.33 1.39
N ARG A 276 -12.09 16.55 1.38
CA ARG A 276 -10.94 16.97 2.19
C ARG A 276 -11.31 17.82 3.39
N LYS A 277 -12.54 17.68 3.89
CA LYS A 277 -12.98 18.35 5.13
C LYS A 277 -12.02 18.00 6.27
N PRO A 278 -11.34 18.98 6.91
CA PRO A 278 -10.30 18.72 7.92
C PRO A 278 -10.76 17.82 9.07
N GLU A 279 -12.01 17.94 9.49
CA GLU A 279 -12.60 17.12 10.56
C GLU A 279 -12.59 15.61 10.23
N ASP A 280 -12.76 15.25 8.96
CA ASP A 280 -12.99 13.88 8.53
C ASP A 280 -11.80 13.26 7.77
N VAL A 281 -11.01 14.08 7.07
CA VAL A 281 -9.93 13.60 6.21
C VAL A 281 -8.75 13.10 7.04
N ARG A 282 -8.22 11.94 6.66
CA ARG A 282 -6.98 11.39 7.22
C ARG A 282 -6.10 10.98 6.06
N TYR A 283 -4.87 11.47 6.05
CA TYR A 283 -3.82 11.08 5.13
C TYR A 283 -2.91 10.06 5.82
N ILE A 284 -2.52 9.03 5.08
CA ILE A 284 -1.65 7.97 5.59
C ILE A 284 -0.57 7.58 4.59
N MET A 285 0.55 7.07 5.10
CA MET A 285 1.58 6.40 4.30
C MET A 285 1.49 4.89 4.48
N TYR A 286 1.76 4.16 3.39
CA TYR A 286 1.70 2.71 3.37
C TYR A 286 2.68 2.12 2.35
N ASP A 287 2.75 0.78 2.33
CA ASP A 287 3.73 -0.01 1.58
C ASP A 287 5.18 0.15 2.07
N PHE A 288 5.56 -0.71 3.00
CA PHE A 288 6.91 -0.72 3.59
C PHE A 288 7.81 -1.77 2.92
N GLY A 289 7.50 -2.19 1.70
CA GLY A 289 8.21 -3.25 0.98
C GLY A 289 9.69 -2.97 0.70
N TYR A 290 10.04 -1.69 0.52
CA TYR A 290 11.43 -1.21 0.31
C TYR A 290 12.06 -0.58 1.55
N SER A 291 11.26 -0.35 2.58
CA SER A 291 11.67 0.39 3.76
C SER A 291 12.74 -0.34 4.56
N SER A 292 13.50 0.43 5.33
CA SER A 292 14.50 -0.10 6.24
C SER A 292 14.33 0.46 7.63
N MET A 293 14.55 -0.39 8.63
CA MET A 293 14.47 -0.02 10.04
C MET A 293 15.83 -0.20 10.70
N TYR A 294 16.22 0.80 11.49
CA TYR A 294 17.48 0.82 12.22
C TYR A 294 17.23 0.77 13.74
N PRO A 295 18.23 0.34 14.54
CA PRO A 295 18.17 0.43 15.99
C PRO A 295 17.85 1.84 16.49
N ALA A 296 17.12 1.96 17.61
CA ALA A 296 16.64 3.24 18.12
C ALA A 296 17.76 4.25 18.46
N ASP A 297 18.92 3.77 18.86
CA ASP A 297 20.13 4.54 19.18
C ASP A 297 20.99 4.89 17.96
N THR A 298 20.56 4.50 16.76
CA THR A 298 21.25 4.82 15.51
C THR A 298 21.23 6.33 15.26
N ASP A 299 22.41 6.89 14.98
CA ASP A 299 22.55 8.22 14.41
C ASP A 299 22.23 8.18 12.92
N ILE A 300 21.01 8.59 12.57
CA ILE A 300 20.50 8.57 11.20
C ILE A 300 21.32 9.46 10.25
N SER A 301 22.04 10.47 10.76
CA SER A 301 22.86 11.35 9.93
C SER A 301 24.08 10.61 9.35
N SER A 302 24.53 9.54 10.01
CA SER A 302 25.71 8.77 9.62
C SER A 302 25.42 7.57 8.73
N ILE A 303 24.14 7.28 8.45
CA ILE A 303 23.74 6.13 7.65
C ILE A 303 24.02 6.37 6.18
N SER A 304 24.52 5.31 5.53
CA SER A 304 24.77 5.28 4.10
C SER A 304 24.22 3.97 3.52
N ASP A 305 23.50 4.07 2.42
CA ASP A 305 22.93 2.95 1.65
C ASP A 305 23.43 3.04 0.19
N THR A 306 23.40 1.92 -0.51
CA THR A 306 23.81 1.79 -1.92
C THR A 306 22.74 1.13 -2.78
N ARG A 307 21.58 0.79 -2.21
CA ARG A 307 20.48 0.18 -2.97
C ARG A 307 19.92 1.17 -3.97
N TYR A 308 19.74 0.74 -5.21
CA TYR A 308 18.99 1.49 -6.20
C TYR A 308 17.48 1.30 -5.98
N LEU A 309 16.73 2.41 -5.97
CA LEU A 309 15.31 2.44 -5.62
C LEU A 309 14.44 3.11 -6.70
N GLY A 310 15.02 3.44 -7.86
CA GLY A 310 14.37 4.17 -8.94
C GLY A 310 14.14 5.66 -8.68
N PHE A 311 14.18 6.12 -7.42
CA PHE A 311 14.15 7.53 -7.02
C PHE A 311 13.10 8.38 -7.76
N THR A 312 11.87 7.86 -7.99
CA THR A 312 10.87 8.41 -8.91
C THR A 312 10.52 9.91 -8.74
N HIS A 313 10.81 10.50 -7.58
CA HIS A 313 10.56 11.91 -7.27
C HIS A 313 11.81 12.64 -6.76
N ALA A 314 13.01 12.11 -7.03
CA ALA A 314 14.29 12.64 -6.60
C ALA A 314 15.38 12.33 -7.63
N PRO A 315 16.54 13.00 -7.61
CA PRO A 315 17.70 12.53 -8.36
C PRO A 315 18.11 11.14 -7.87
N THR A 316 18.51 10.28 -8.80
CA THR A 316 19.31 9.11 -8.48
C THR A 316 20.67 9.57 -7.94
N PRO A 317 21.08 9.17 -6.73
CA PRO A 317 22.40 9.49 -6.21
C PRO A 317 23.49 8.83 -7.06
N GLU A 318 24.59 9.55 -7.31
CA GLU A 318 25.75 9.02 -8.06
C GLU A 318 26.57 7.98 -7.28
N GLY A 319 26.28 7.81 -5.98
CA GLY A 319 27.02 6.94 -5.08
C GLY A 319 26.22 6.57 -3.83
N PRO A 320 26.90 6.15 -2.75
CA PRO A 320 26.24 5.92 -1.48
C PRO A 320 25.54 7.18 -0.99
N TYR A 321 24.34 7.01 -0.44
CA TYR A 321 23.47 8.12 -0.05
C TYR A 321 22.86 7.88 1.33
N ASN A 322 22.42 8.95 1.99
CA ASN A 322 21.68 8.84 3.23
C ASN A 322 20.19 8.50 2.94
N PRO A 323 19.66 7.36 3.42
CA PRO A 323 18.30 6.91 3.10
C PRO A 323 17.21 7.85 3.64
N PHE A 324 17.47 8.50 4.78
CA PHE A 324 16.55 9.47 5.35
C PHE A 324 16.54 10.78 4.55
N LYS A 325 17.69 11.22 4.04
CA LYS A 325 17.76 12.38 3.14
C LYS A 325 17.15 12.08 1.77
N ALA A 326 17.25 10.85 1.28
CA ALA A 326 16.58 10.42 0.06
C ALA A 326 15.05 10.51 0.20
N ASP A 327 14.49 10.03 1.32
CA ASP A 327 13.06 10.18 1.61
C ASP A 327 12.58 11.64 1.58
N VAL A 328 13.36 12.56 2.19
CA VAL A 328 13.02 13.99 2.20
C VAL A 328 12.95 14.55 0.78
N SER A 329 13.93 14.22 -0.06
CA SER A 329 13.96 14.65 -1.46
C SER A 329 12.78 14.08 -2.25
N MET A 330 12.49 12.78 -2.13
CA MET A 330 11.37 12.15 -2.82
C MET A 330 10.01 12.70 -2.37
N MET A 331 9.83 12.96 -1.07
CA MET A 331 8.63 13.60 -0.53
C MET A 331 8.45 15.01 -1.09
N ALA A 332 9.54 15.78 -1.17
CA ALA A 332 9.51 17.12 -1.74
C ALA A 332 9.16 17.11 -3.22
N GLY A 333 9.77 16.25 -4.04
CA GLY A 333 9.43 16.16 -5.46
C GLY A 333 7.99 15.73 -5.70
N LEU A 334 7.48 14.78 -4.90
CA LEU A 334 6.07 14.38 -4.93
C LEU A 334 5.16 15.57 -4.64
N LEU A 335 5.36 16.24 -3.50
CA LEU A 335 4.50 17.35 -3.08
C LEU A 335 4.64 18.58 -3.98
N PHE A 336 5.84 18.88 -4.47
CA PHE A 336 6.09 19.98 -5.41
C PHE A 336 5.20 19.87 -6.64
N GLY A 337 5.08 18.67 -7.22
CA GLY A 337 4.23 18.40 -8.38
C GLY A 337 2.74 18.71 -8.16
N PHE A 338 2.27 18.73 -6.91
CA PHE A 338 0.86 18.98 -6.57
C PHE A 338 0.60 20.35 -5.93
N VAL A 339 1.57 20.88 -5.19
CA VAL A 339 1.36 22.00 -4.27
C VAL A 339 1.78 23.33 -4.88
N MET A 340 2.62 23.33 -5.93
CA MET A 340 3.11 24.56 -6.57
C MET A 340 2.03 25.43 -7.20
N HIS A 341 0.81 24.92 -7.41
CA HIS A 341 -0.35 25.74 -7.78
C HIS A 341 -0.71 26.81 -6.73
N ALA A 342 -0.26 26.65 -5.48
CA ALA A 342 -0.44 27.63 -4.42
C ALA A 342 0.61 28.74 -4.43
N VAL A 343 1.64 28.71 -5.28
CA VAL A 343 2.80 29.63 -5.19
C VAL A 343 2.43 31.10 -5.35
N GLU A 344 1.45 31.43 -6.20
CA GLU A 344 0.96 32.81 -6.34
C GLU A 344 0.34 33.33 -5.03
N ALA A 345 -0.28 32.44 -4.23
CA ALA A 345 -0.89 32.77 -2.94
C ALA A 345 0.08 32.62 -1.76
N VAL A 346 1.07 31.73 -1.88
CA VAL A 346 2.08 31.41 -0.87
C VAL A 346 3.46 31.31 -1.51
N PRO A 347 4.13 32.43 -1.82
CA PRO A 347 5.42 32.42 -2.50
C PRO A 347 6.52 31.66 -1.75
N GLU A 348 6.41 31.55 -0.43
CA GLU A 348 7.39 30.91 0.44
C GLU A 348 7.50 29.39 0.25
N ILE A 349 6.49 28.73 -0.36
CA ILE A 349 6.54 27.27 -0.57
C ILE A 349 7.59 26.85 -1.61
N GLU A 350 7.88 27.70 -2.58
CA GLU A 350 8.84 27.39 -3.64
C GLU A 350 10.27 27.23 -3.08
N PRO A 351 10.87 28.25 -2.42
CA PRO A 351 12.20 28.09 -1.85
C PRO A 351 12.26 27.03 -0.75
N PHE A 352 11.15 26.76 -0.06
CA PHE A 352 11.06 25.65 0.91
C PHE A 352 11.32 24.30 0.24
N PHE A 353 10.62 23.98 -0.86
CA PHE A 353 10.82 22.71 -1.56
C PHE A 353 12.21 22.59 -2.17
N TYR A 354 12.81 23.69 -2.66
CA TYR A 354 14.19 23.66 -3.16
C TYR A 354 15.20 23.24 -2.08
N ARG A 355 15.00 23.63 -0.81
CA ARG A 355 15.86 23.19 0.29
C ARG A 355 15.67 21.72 0.68
N MET A 356 14.46 21.19 0.50
CA MET A 356 14.22 19.76 0.71
C MET A 356 14.79 18.89 -0.43
N MET A 357 14.92 19.46 -1.64
CA MET A 357 15.46 18.80 -2.83
C MET A 357 16.92 19.17 -3.10
N ASP A 358 17.63 19.76 -2.14
CA ASP A 358 19.04 20.13 -2.33
C ASP A 358 19.87 18.90 -2.74
N LEU A 359 20.71 19.06 -3.76
CA LEU A 359 21.57 17.99 -4.27
C LEU A 359 22.63 17.61 -3.23
N ASP A 360 23.10 18.59 -2.46
CA ASP A 360 24.01 18.36 -1.35
C ASP A 360 23.21 17.83 -0.14
N GLU A 361 23.47 16.58 0.24
CA GLU A 361 22.76 15.92 1.34
C GLU A 361 23.02 16.58 2.70
N ASP A 362 24.17 17.23 2.85
CA ASP A 362 24.58 17.89 4.10
C ASP A 362 23.77 19.17 4.33
N THR A 363 23.38 19.87 3.25
CA THR A 363 22.55 21.09 3.32
C THR A 363 21.07 20.82 3.16
N ARG A 364 20.69 19.69 2.55
CA ARG A 364 19.29 19.24 2.42
C ARG A 364 18.64 19.20 3.80
N LEU A 365 17.39 19.62 3.91
CA LEU A 365 16.66 19.55 5.17
C LEU A 365 16.54 18.10 5.69
N THR A 366 16.52 17.93 7.00
CA THR A 366 15.96 16.73 7.66
C THR A 366 14.42 16.79 7.65
N ALA A 367 13.75 15.66 7.91
CA ALA A 367 12.29 15.66 8.00
C ALA A 367 11.78 16.59 9.13
N SER A 368 12.47 16.65 10.27
CA SER A 368 12.08 17.52 11.38
C SER A 368 12.27 19.01 11.06
N GLU A 369 13.37 19.38 10.39
CA GLU A 369 13.55 20.74 9.90
C GLU A 369 12.50 21.12 8.86
N ALA A 370 12.15 20.19 7.96
CA ALA A 370 11.11 20.40 6.96
C ALA A 370 9.72 20.64 7.59
N VAL A 371 9.34 19.85 8.61
CA VAL A 371 8.09 20.07 9.37
C VAL A 371 8.12 21.42 10.08
N SER A 372 9.21 21.72 10.80
CA SER A 372 9.36 22.98 11.54
C SER A 372 9.19 24.18 10.63
N GLU A 373 9.90 24.20 9.50
CA GLU A 373 9.84 25.28 8.53
C GLU A 373 8.46 25.40 7.86
N PHE A 374 7.89 24.29 7.41
CA PHE A 374 6.57 24.29 6.78
C PHE A 374 5.49 24.81 7.73
N VAL A 375 5.55 24.43 9.02
CA VAL A 375 4.62 24.91 10.04
C VAL A 375 4.75 26.43 10.25
N GLN A 376 5.95 27.01 10.13
CA GLN A 376 6.11 28.48 10.18
C GLN A 376 5.44 29.15 8.98
N ILE A 377 5.66 28.63 7.77
CA ILE A 377 5.02 29.12 6.55
C ILE A 377 3.49 29.06 6.72
N TYR A 378 2.96 27.91 7.11
CA TYR A 378 1.53 27.69 7.25
C TYR A 378 0.92 28.62 8.32
N ARG A 379 1.56 28.78 9.49
CA ARG A 379 1.06 29.69 10.54
C ARG A 379 1.07 31.17 10.12
N GLY A 380 1.92 31.54 9.16
CA GLY A 380 1.97 32.89 8.60
C GLY A 380 0.82 33.22 7.65
N LEU A 381 0.06 32.23 7.20
CA LEU A 381 -0.97 32.44 6.17
C LEU A 381 -2.23 33.11 6.73
N THR A 382 -2.73 34.08 5.97
CA THR A 382 -4.01 34.71 6.25
C THR A 382 -5.18 33.81 5.85
N VAL A 383 -6.34 34.02 6.48
CA VAL A 383 -7.60 33.35 6.09
C VAL A 383 -7.94 33.58 4.61
N ALA A 384 -7.57 34.75 4.05
CA ALA A 384 -7.77 35.04 2.64
C ALA A 384 -6.91 34.14 1.75
N GLN A 385 -5.61 34.00 2.05
CA GLN A 385 -4.71 33.09 1.33
C GLN A 385 -5.18 31.64 1.41
N LEU A 386 -5.59 31.17 2.58
CA LEU A 386 -6.08 29.80 2.77
C LEU A 386 -7.36 29.51 1.98
N ARG A 387 -8.21 30.51 1.78
CA ARG A 387 -9.45 30.42 0.99
C ARG A 387 -9.24 30.66 -0.50
N THR A 388 -8.03 30.99 -0.95
CA THR A 388 -7.74 31.17 -2.36
C THR A 388 -8.09 29.88 -3.10
N PRO A 389 -8.98 29.95 -4.11
CA PRO A 389 -9.30 28.79 -4.92
C PRO A 389 -8.08 28.31 -5.69
N VAL A 390 -7.91 26.99 -5.76
CA VAL A 390 -6.96 26.34 -6.66
C VAL A 390 -7.73 25.44 -7.60
N ASP A 391 -7.31 25.36 -8.87
CA ASP A 391 -7.76 24.31 -9.77
C ASP A 391 -6.63 23.29 -9.80
N SER A 392 -6.84 22.12 -9.20
CA SER A 392 -5.89 21.01 -9.26
C SER A 392 -6.42 19.86 -10.10
N ARG A 393 -7.53 20.06 -10.85
CA ARG A 393 -8.00 19.01 -11.75
C ARG A 393 -6.86 18.72 -12.70
N TRP A 394 -6.51 17.43 -12.81
CA TRP A 394 -5.62 16.84 -13.79
C TRP A 394 -6.12 17.13 -15.21
N THR A 395 -6.12 18.40 -15.57
CA THR A 395 -6.39 18.89 -16.89
C THR A 395 -5.02 19.10 -17.49
N ASN A 396 -4.84 18.63 -18.70
CA ASN A 396 -3.66 18.85 -19.56
C ASN A 396 -3.26 20.33 -19.73
N ASN A 397 -3.92 21.27 -19.02
CA ASN A 397 -3.75 22.70 -19.13
C ASN A 397 -3.06 23.35 -17.91
N ILE A 398 -2.95 22.73 -16.73
CA ILE A 398 -2.25 23.36 -15.58
C ILE A 398 -0.76 23.00 -15.53
N GLN A 399 -0.34 22.06 -16.39
CA GLN A 399 1.06 21.98 -16.83
C GLN A 399 1.56 23.31 -17.45
N THR A 400 0.71 24.27 -17.81
CA THR A 400 1.14 25.39 -18.67
C THR A 400 1.63 26.65 -17.97
N LYS A 401 1.30 26.89 -16.69
CA LYS A 401 1.72 28.15 -16.02
C LYS A 401 3.06 28.05 -15.25
N HIS A 402 3.31 26.90 -14.61
CA HIS A 402 4.56 26.63 -13.86
C HIS A 402 5.22 25.30 -14.23
N ALA A 403 4.57 24.40 -15.00
CA ALA A 403 5.25 23.20 -15.45
C ALA A 403 6.24 23.37 -16.62
N PRO A 404 6.30 24.50 -17.38
CA PRO A 404 7.49 24.79 -18.17
C PRO A 404 8.71 24.95 -17.24
N ASP A 405 8.54 25.63 -16.09
CA ASP A 405 9.61 25.79 -15.11
C ASP A 405 9.85 24.50 -14.32
N PHE A 406 8.86 23.69 -13.95
CA PHE A 406 9.12 22.38 -13.34
C PHE A 406 9.77 21.39 -14.30
N ARG A 407 9.29 21.25 -15.54
CA ARG A 407 9.91 20.32 -16.50
C ARG A 407 11.28 20.84 -16.94
N ALA A 408 11.47 22.15 -17.04
CA ALA A 408 12.79 22.74 -17.31
C ALA A 408 13.71 22.69 -16.09
N LEU A 409 13.24 22.90 -14.85
CA LEU A 409 14.02 22.71 -13.61
C LEU A 409 14.32 21.24 -13.41
N TRP A 410 13.35 20.35 -13.60
CA TRP A 410 13.54 18.91 -13.56
C TRP A 410 14.51 18.48 -14.66
N GLN A 411 14.41 19.00 -15.89
CA GLN A 411 15.39 18.73 -16.94
C GLN A 411 16.74 19.43 -16.71
N GLN A 412 16.79 20.58 -16.04
CA GLN A 412 18.01 21.33 -15.74
C GLN A 412 18.76 20.72 -14.55
N MET A 413 18.02 20.25 -13.54
CA MET A 413 18.54 19.57 -12.35
C MET A 413 18.79 18.09 -12.62
N TYR A 414 17.98 17.43 -13.45
CA TYR A 414 17.93 15.96 -13.60
C TYR A 414 17.78 15.45 -15.05
N GLY A 415 17.64 16.31 -16.07
CA GLY A 415 17.36 15.89 -17.46
C GLY A 415 18.49 15.19 -18.19
N HIS A 416 19.62 14.96 -17.53
CA HIS A 416 20.70 14.09 -17.98
C HIS A 416 20.56 12.65 -17.45
N LEU A 417 19.53 12.36 -16.65
CA LEU A 417 19.25 11.05 -16.04
C LEU A 417 18.04 10.32 -16.66
N ASP A 418 17.23 10.99 -17.51
CA ASP A 418 15.97 10.47 -18.07
C ASP A 418 16.10 9.69 -19.39
N ASP A 419 17.32 9.39 -19.88
CA ASP A 419 17.52 8.81 -21.22
C ASP A 419 17.46 7.26 -21.29
N GLU A 420 17.16 6.51 -20.21
CA GLU A 420 17.24 5.03 -20.28
C GLU A 420 16.01 4.18 -19.93
N ASP A 421 14.90 4.65 -19.33
CA ASP A 421 13.84 3.72 -18.87
C ASP A 421 12.39 4.11 -19.23
N GLU A 422 12.10 4.35 -20.53
CA GLU A 422 10.77 4.08 -21.11
C GLU A 422 10.87 2.85 -22.05
N GLN A 423 10.89 1.64 -21.47
CA GLN A 423 10.49 0.40 -22.14
C GLN A 423 9.68 -0.51 -21.22
#